data_AF-A0A1W9TZ75-F1
#
_entry.id   AF-A0A1W9TZ75-F1
#
_cell.length_a   1.000
_cell.length_b   1.000
_cell.length_c   1.000
_cell.angle_alpha   90.00
_cell.angle_beta   90.00
_cell.angle_gamma   90.00
#
_symmetry.space_group_name_H-M   'P 1'
#
loop_
_entity.id
_entity.type
_entity.pdbx_description
1 polymer ?
#
loop_
_entity_poly.entity_id
_entity_poly.type
_entity_poly.pdbx_seq_one_letter_code
_entity_poly.pdbx_strand_id
1 'polypeptide(L)'
;MGKKLIPDEIRENVSAIVEKFNQQELKGIDVRYIARFQGRFLYLDRIAYGKKEPVSRMEYFRETGEWEFAIFKWSTETYDPEEYFFHGNELVDGTVEGAMRAGMKAYPV
;
A
#
# COMPACT_ATOMS: atom_id res chain seq x y z
N MET A 1 22.54 12.38 12.74
CA MET A 1 21.22 12.08 12.15
C MET A 1 21.22 10.62 11.73
N GLY A 2 20.39 9.78 12.35
CA GLY A 2 20.25 8.38 11.92
C GLY A 2 19.73 8.34 10.48
N LYS A 3 20.28 7.46 9.64
CA LYS A 3 19.75 7.28 8.28
C LYS A 3 18.30 6.80 8.38
N LYS A 4 17.37 7.46 7.67
CA LYS A 4 16.00 6.96 7.53
C LYS A 4 16.03 5.54 6.94
N LEU A 5 15.14 4.68 7.43
CA LEU A 5 15.03 3.29 6.96
C LEU A 5 14.51 3.25 5.52
N ILE A 6 13.52 4.08 5.21
CA ILE A 6 13.10 4.41 3.84
C ILE A 6 13.72 5.76 3.47
N PRO A 7 14.63 5.83 2.48
CA PRO A 7 15.20 7.08 1.98
C PRO A 7 14.15 8.08 1.50
N ASP A 8 14.46 9.37 1.54
CA ASP A 8 13.53 10.43 1.10
C ASP A 8 13.16 10.31 -0.37
N GLU A 9 14.13 10.03 -1.24
CA GLU A 9 13.89 9.79 -2.66
C GLU A 9 12.85 8.67 -2.89
N ILE A 10 12.92 7.59 -2.12
CA ILE A 10 11.95 6.50 -2.20
C ILE A 10 10.57 6.95 -1.69
N ARG A 11 10.52 7.73 -0.60
CA ARG A 11 9.25 8.28 -0.07
C ARG A 11 8.57 9.21 -1.07
N GLU A 12 9.35 10.07 -1.73
CA GLU A 12 8.87 10.99 -2.75
C GLU A 12 8.35 10.22 -3.98
N ASN A 13 9.11 9.23 -4.45
CA ASN A 13 8.70 8.37 -5.57
C ASN A 13 7.40 7.61 -5.25
N VAL A 14 7.33 6.97 -4.08
CA VAL A 14 6.11 6.27 -3.61
C VAL A 14 4.92 7.22 -3.55
N SER A 15 5.12 8.44 -3.02
CA SER A 15 4.04 9.43 -2.91
C SER A 15 3.53 9.86 -4.28
N ALA A 16 4.43 10.05 -5.25
CA ALA A 16 4.08 10.36 -6.63
C ALA A 16 3.32 9.20 -7.31
N ILE A 17 3.71 7.95 -7.06
CA ILE A 17 2.99 6.76 -7.57
C ILE A 17 1.56 6.72 -7.03
N VAL A 18 1.38 6.91 -5.72
CA VAL A 18 0.05 6.92 -5.08
C VAL A 18 -0.82 8.07 -5.61
N GLU A 19 -0.25 9.27 -5.75
CA GLU A 19 -0.98 10.41 -6.31
C GLU A 19 -1.40 10.14 -7.76
N LYS A 20 -0.49 9.64 -8.59
CA LYS A 20 -0.78 9.29 -9.99
C LYS A 20 -1.88 8.22 -10.08
N PHE A 21 -1.81 7.18 -9.25
CA PHE A 21 -2.83 6.13 -9.20
C PHE A 21 -4.21 6.71 -8.84
N ASN A 22 -4.28 7.55 -7.81
CA ASN A 22 -5.52 8.23 -7.41
C ASN A 22 -6.10 9.08 -8.56
N GLN A 23 -5.26 9.78 -9.32
CA GLN A 23 -5.69 10.64 -10.42
C GLN A 23 -6.10 9.88 -11.68
N GLN A 24 -5.59 8.66 -11.89
CA GLN A 24 -5.81 7.87 -13.10
C GLN A 24 -6.91 6.83 -12.91
N GLU A 25 -6.81 6.01 -11.85
CA GLU A 25 -7.67 4.85 -11.65
C GLU A 25 -8.88 5.16 -10.76
N LEU A 26 -8.76 6.14 -9.86
CA LEU A 26 -9.82 6.49 -8.88
C LEU A 26 -10.50 7.84 -9.19
N LYS A 27 -10.27 8.38 -10.40
CA LYS A 27 -10.84 9.66 -10.79
C LYS A 27 -12.36 9.60 -10.87
N GLY A 28 -13.02 10.51 -10.16
CA GLY A 28 -14.48 10.67 -10.23
C GLY A 28 -15.27 9.79 -9.26
N ILE A 29 -14.58 9.01 -8.41
CA ILE A 29 -15.19 8.31 -7.28
C ILE A 29 -14.69 8.88 -5.95
N ASP A 30 -15.48 8.79 -4.89
CA ASP A 30 -15.11 9.25 -3.54
C ASP A 30 -14.23 8.22 -2.82
N VAL A 31 -13.14 7.84 -3.50
CA VAL A 31 -12.18 6.83 -3.07
C VAL A 31 -10.77 7.31 -3.40
N ARG A 32 -9.85 7.22 -2.44
CA ARG A 32 -8.42 7.51 -2.67
C ARG A 32 -7.52 6.72 -1.73
N TYR A 33 -6.32 6.39 -2.18
CA TYR A 33 -5.26 5.87 -1.34
C TYR A 33 -4.47 6.96 -0.64
N ILE A 34 -3.97 6.65 0.55
CA ILE A 34 -3.03 7.47 1.33
C ILE A 34 -1.84 6.62 1.72
N ALA A 35 -0.65 7.10 1.39
CA ALA A 35 0.62 6.56 1.87
C ALA A 35 0.95 7.11 3.27
N ARG A 36 1.19 6.22 4.24
CA ARG A 36 1.76 6.58 5.54
C ARG A 36 3.06 5.82 5.78
N PHE A 37 4.14 6.55 5.99
CA PHE A 37 5.45 5.96 6.25
C PHE A 37 5.75 5.91 7.75
N GLN A 38 6.05 4.72 8.28
CA GLN A 38 6.45 4.53 9.67
C GLN A 38 7.61 3.54 9.76
N GLY A 39 8.78 4.04 10.17
CA GLY A 39 10.01 3.25 10.17
C GLY A 39 10.37 2.77 8.76
N ARG A 40 10.42 1.45 8.59
CA ARG A 40 10.65 0.74 7.32
C ARG A 40 9.37 0.35 6.57
N PHE A 41 8.20 0.69 7.12
CA PHE A 41 6.92 0.31 6.56
C PHE A 41 6.24 1.46 5.83
N LEU A 42 5.60 1.13 4.71
CA LEU A 42 4.61 1.92 4.00
C LEU A 42 3.24 1.31 4.27
N TYR A 43 2.34 2.08 4.86
CA TYR A 43 0.94 1.70 5.00
C TYR A 43 0.14 2.35 3.88
N LEU A 44 -0.60 1.53 3.14
CA LEU A 44 -1.54 1.96 2.13
C LEU A 44 -2.94 1.87 2.73
N ASP A 45 -3.41 3.00 3.26
CA ASP A 45 -4.79 3.14 3.72
C ASP A 45 -5.63 3.64 2.55
N ARG A 46 -6.92 3.32 2.55
CA ARG A 46 -7.90 3.88 1.63
C ARG A 46 -8.86 4.79 2.38
N ILE A 47 -9.18 5.95 1.82
CA ILE A 47 -10.36 6.70 2.20
C ILE A 47 -11.45 6.37 1.20
N ALA A 48 -12.56 5.80 1.66
CA ALA A 48 -13.76 5.57 0.89
C ALA A 48 -14.96 6.20 1.61
N TYR A 49 -15.74 7.04 0.91
CA TYR A 49 -16.92 7.71 1.48
C TYR A 49 -16.63 8.44 2.81
N GLY A 50 -15.48 9.13 2.87
CA GLY A 50 -15.02 9.86 4.06
C GLY A 50 -14.48 9.00 5.21
N LYS A 51 -14.49 7.66 5.10
CA LYS A 51 -13.95 6.75 6.12
C LYS A 51 -12.57 6.23 5.70
N LYS A 52 -11.63 6.24 6.63
CA LYS A 52 -10.30 5.67 6.44
C LYS A 52 -10.29 4.20 6.83
N GLU A 53 -9.83 3.34 5.92
CA GLU A 53 -9.76 1.89 6.08
C GLU A 53 -8.32 1.41 5.80
N PRO A 54 -7.79 0.48 6.60
CA PRO A 54 -6.54 -0.20 6.27
C PRO A 54 -6.75 -1.15 5.09
N VAL A 55 -5.80 -1.19 4.15
CA VAL A 55 -5.86 -2.10 3.00
C VAL A 55 -4.63 -3.00 2.95
N SER A 56 -3.45 -2.42 2.83
CA SER A 56 -2.20 -3.17 2.76
C SER A 56 -1.04 -2.42 3.38
N ARG A 57 0.06 -3.13 3.61
CA ARG A 57 1.32 -2.60 4.11
C ARG A 57 2.45 -3.19 3.26
N MET A 58 3.48 -2.39 3.01
CA MET A 58 4.71 -2.85 2.39
C MET A 58 5.90 -2.59 3.32
N GLU A 59 6.77 -3.58 3.51
CA GLU A 59 8.04 -3.43 4.23
C GLU A 59 9.18 -3.20 3.24
N TYR A 60 9.98 -2.17 3.46
CA TYR A 60 11.11 -1.83 2.59
C TYR A 60 12.43 -2.42 3.10
N PHE A 61 13.07 -3.23 2.28
CA PHE A 61 14.38 -3.82 2.54
C PHE A 61 15.46 -2.97 1.91
N ARG A 62 16.09 -2.10 2.70
CA ARG A 62 17.11 -1.18 2.20
C ARG A 62 18.31 -1.86 1.55
N GLU A 63 18.66 -3.07 2.01
CA GLU A 63 19.83 -3.80 1.52
C GLU A 63 19.64 -4.28 0.07
N THR A 64 18.41 -4.66 -0.29
CA THR A 64 18.07 -5.15 -1.64
C THR A 64 17.30 -4.14 -2.49
N GLY A 65 16.66 -3.16 -1.85
CA GLY A 65 15.75 -2.21 -2.48
C GLY A 65 14.34 -2.76 -2.70
N GLU A 66 14.03 -3.95 -2.17
CA GLU A 66 12.78 -4.66 -2.39
C GLU A 66 11.67 -4.26 -1.41
N TRP A 67 10.44 -4.57 -1.79
CA TRP A 67 9.25 -4.41 -0.96
C TRP A 67 8.59 -5.75 -0.69
N GLU A 68 8.32 -6.07 0.57
CA GLU A 68 7.46 -7.20 0.93
C GLU A 68 6.05 -6.73 1.24
N PHE A 69 5.06 -7.38 0.63
CA PHE A 69 3.66 -7.04 0.75
C PHE A 69 2.98 -7.78 1.91
N ALA A 70 2.04 -7.11 2.57
CA ALA A 70 1.11 -7.70 3.53
C ALA A 70 -0.29 -7.11 3.34
N ILE A 71 -1.30 -7.97 3.27
CA ILE A 71 -2.71 -7.55 3.22
C ILE A 71 -3.26 -7.38 4.64
N PHE A 72 -4.15 -6.42 4.86
CA PHE A 72 -4.81 -6.25 6.15
C PHE A 72 -5.92 -7.29 6.34
N LYS A 73 -5.85 -8.15 7.35
CA LYS A 73 -6.82 -9.19 7.63
C LYS A 73 -7.85 -8.72 8.65
N TRP A 74 -9.10 -8.55 8.22
CA TRP A 74 -10.19 -8.04 9.07
C TRP A 74 -10.56 -8.94 10.23
N SER A 75 -10.42 -10.27 10.09
CA SER A 75 -10.75 -11.22 11.16
C SER A 75 -9.81 -11.13 12.37
N THR A 76 -8.58 -10.65 12.17
CA THR A 76 -7.56 -10.52 13.22
C THR A 76 -7.12 -9.07 13.44
N GLU A 77 -7.59 -8.14 12.61
CA GLU A 77 -7.19 -6.73 12.60
C GLU A 77 -5.67 -6.53 12.48
N THR A 78 -5.00 -7.40 11.71
CA THR A 78 -3.54 -7.41 11.54
C THR A 78 -3.13 -7.42 10.07
N TYR A 79 -1.92 -6.92 9.76
CA TYR A 79 -1.31 -7.11 8.44
C TYR A 79 -0.61 -8.46 8.39
N ASP A 80 -0.99 -9.29 7.43
CA ASP A 80 -0.48 -10.65 7.26
C ASP A 80 0.33 -10.76 5.96
N PRO A 81 1.67 -10.88 6.02
CA PRO A 81 2.52 -11.06 4.85
C PRO A 81 2.46 -12.48 4.28
N GLU A 82 1.99 -13.46 5.06
CA GLU A 82 1.87 -14.85 4.65
C GLU A 82 0.49 -15.15 4.06
N GLU A 83 -0.46 -14.20 4.13
CA GLU A 83 -1.77 -14.33 3.52
C GLU A 83 -1.68 -14.13 2.01
N TYR A 84 -1.67 -15.25 1.27
CA TYR A 84 -1.70 -15.30 -0.19
C TYR A 84 -3.09 -15.72 -0.74
N PHE A 85 -4.05 -16.04 0.14
CA PHE A 85 -5.40 -16.50 -0.24
C PHE A 85 -6.42 -15.36 -0.20
N PHE A 86 -6.14 -14.28 -0.93
CA PHE A 86 -7.06 -13.15 -1.09
C PHE A 86 -7.26 -12.82 -2.57
N HIS A 87 -8.41 -12.23 -2.89
CA HIS A 87 -8.71 -11.79 -4.25
C HIS A 87 -7.78 -10.65 -4.65
N GLY A 88 -6.99 -10.81 -5.71
CA GLY A 88 -6.01 -9.81 -6.14
C GLY A 88 -4.57 -10.12 -5.77
N ASN A 89 -4.27 -11.26 -5.15
CA ASN A 89 -2.91 -11.72 -4.92
C ASN A 89 -2.08 -11.79 -6.21
N GLU A 90 -2.72 -12.09 -7.35
CA GLU A 90 -2.07 -12.11 -8.66
C GLU A 90 -1.58 -10.73 -9.16
N LEU A 91 -2.01 -9.64 -8.51
CA LEU A 91 -1.61 -8.27 -8.83
C LEU A 91 -0.42 -7.81 -7.95
N VAL A 92 -0.01 -8.60 -6.96
CA VAL A 92 1.16 -8.31 -6.13
C VAL A 92 2.43 -8.65 -6.91
N ASP A 93 3.11 -7.61 -7.38
CA ASP A 93 4.31 -7.71 -8.23
C ASP A 93 5.56 -7.10 -7.58
N GLY A 94 5.49 -6.80 -6.27
CA GLY A 94 6.55 -6.11 -5.53
C GLY A 94 6.56 -4.58 -5.72
N THR A 95 5.61 -4.03 -6.47
CA THR A 95 5.46 -2.58 -6.65
C THR A 95 4.35 -2.00 -5.80
N VAL A 96 4.44 -0.70 -5.53
CA VAL A 96 3.39 0.05 -4.81
C VAL A 96 2.09 0.09 -5.62
N GLU A 97 2.17 0.16 -6.95
CA GLU A 97 0.99 0.15 -7.81
C GLU A 97 0.27 -1.20 -7.75
N GLY A 98 1.02 -2.31 -7.87
CA GLY A 98 0.49 -3.66 -7.71
C GLY A 98 -0.18 -3.85 -6.35
N ALA A 99 0.43 -3.35 -5.27
CA ALA A 99 -0.16 -3.38 -3.94
C ALA A 99 -1.49 -2.61 -3.83
N MET A 100 -1.64 -1.47 -4.50
CA MET A 100 -2.90 -0.71 -4.55
C MET A 100 -3.97 -1.42 -5.39
N ARG A 101 -3.59 -1.98 -6.54
CA ARG A 101 -4.49 -2.77 -7.41
C ARG A 101 -4.98 -4.03 -6.69
N ALA A 102 -4.07 -4.76 -6.04
CA ALA A 102 -4.38 -5.91 -5.20
C ALA A 102 -5.37 -5.53 -4.10
N GLY A 103 -5.13 -4.41 -3.41
CA GLY A 103 -6.01 -3.90 -2.37
C GLY A 103 -7.43 -3.55 -2.85
N MET A 104 -7.57 -2.97 -4.05
CA MET A 104 -8.88 -2.69 -4.64
C MET A 104 -9.67 -3.96 -4.94
N LYS A 105 -8.98 -5.01 -5.39
CA LYS A 105 -9.60 -6.29 -5.71
C LYS A 105 -9.92 -7.11 -4.45
N ALA A 106 -9.09 -7.00 -3.41
CA ALA A 106 -9.30 -7.65 -2.13
C ALA A 106 -10.51 -7.07 -1.40
N TYR A 107 -10.63 -5.74 -1.41
CA TYR A 107 -11.69 -5.00 -0.72
C TYR A 107 -12.46 -4.12 -1.73
N PRO A 108 -13.40 -4.65 -2.50
CA PRO A 108 -14.21 -3.83 -3.40
C PRO A 108 -15.05 -2.79 -2.61
N VAL A 109 -15.28 -1.62 -3.21
CA VAL A 109 -16.05 -0.48 -2.68
C VAL A 109 -17.26 -0.18 -3.53
#